data_AF-A0AA46TY13-F1
#
_entry.id   AF-A0AA46TY13-F1
#
_cell.length_a   1.000
_cell.length_b   1.000
_cell.length_c   1.000
_cell.angle_alpha   90.00
_cell.angle_beta   90.00
_cell.angle_gamma   90.00
#
_symmetry.space_group_name_H-M   'P 1'
#
loop_
_entity.id
_entity.type
_entity.pdbx_description
1 polymer ?
#
loop_
_entity_poly.entity_id
_entity_poly.type
_entity_poly.pdbx_seq_one_letter_code
_entity_poly.pdbx_strand_id
1 'polypeptide(L)'
;MTYDKKRRKATSKIRSFFRIILQLLIFLFVAANLLNFRVIQTSDNRNDTELANQVETITEYNFIRTIAPYAQESQEKYNVLASLTLAQAALESNFGQSGLAAKYYNLFGIKAYGNVPTVTLETKEFENDKWVTVKAQFRVYDGWKESVEGHAYLFTKGTTWNPKQYASVLAAKNYKEAAKAVQTSGYATDPAYTEKLIQMIESYGLDQYDKI
;
A
#
# COMPACT_ATOMS: atom_id res chain seq x y z
N MET A 1 81.37 -38.74 -10.78
CA MET A 1 80.13 -38.22 -11.43
C MET A 1 78.94 -38.25 -10.45
N THR A 2 79.00 -37.53 -9.32
CA THR A 2 77.95 -37.66 -8.26
C THR A 2 77.62 -36.36 -7.50
N TYR A 3 78.29 -35.23 -7.77
CA TYR A 3 78.09 -33.99 -7.01
C TYR A 3 76.89 -33.12 -7.49
N ASP A 4 76.43 -33.29 -8.74
CA ASP A 4 75.40 -32.42 -9.34
C ASP A 4 73.94 -32.82 -8.96
N LYS A 5 73.70 -34.06 -8.51
CA LYS A 5 72.35 -34.57 -8.20
C LYS A 5 71.77 -34.01 -6.89
N LYS A 6 72.61 -33.68 -5.91
CA LYS A 6 72.18 -33.19 -4.57
C LYS A 6 71.73 -31.72 -4.62
N ARG A 7 72.43 -30.89 -5.42
CA ARG A 7 72.08 -29.47 -5.64
C ARG A 7 70.74 -29.32 -6.37
N ARG A 8 70.50 -30.13 -7.40
CA ARG A 8 69.23 -30.14 -8.16
C ARG A 8 68.01 -30.47 -7.29
N LYS A 9 68.12 -31.42 -6.34
CA LYS A 9 67.04 -31.76 -5.39
C LYS A 9 66.75 -30.65 -4.37
N ALA A 10 67.78 -29.95 -3.88
CA ALA A 10 67.59 -28.82 -2.96
C ALA A 10 66.90 -27.63 -3.66
N THR A 11 67.32 -27.32 -4.90
CA THR A 11 66.69 -26.26 -5.70
C THR A 11 65.25 -26.59 -6.10
N SER A 12 64.89 -27.86 -6.30
CA SER A 12 63.50 -28.24 -6.63
C SER A 12 62.56 -28.13 -5.42
N LYS A 13 63.03 -28.49 -4.22
CA LYS A 13 62.25 -28.30 -2.97
C LYS A 13 61.97 -26.83 -2.69
N ILE A 14 62.97 -25.95 -2.88
CA ILE A 14 62.81 -24.50 -2.71
C ILE A 14 61.81 -23.95 -3.73
N ARG A 15 61.92 -24.33 -5.02
CA ARG A 15 60.94 -23.93 -6.05
C ARG A 15 59.53 -24.44 -5.75
N SER A 16 59.39 -25.64 -5.19
CA SER A 16 58.10 -26.20 -4.76
C SER A 16 57.51 -25.43 -3.59
N PHE A 17 58.33 -25.02 -2.62
CA PHE A 17 57.89 -24.22 -1.46
C PHE A 17 57.39 -22.83 -1.89
N PHE A 18 58.13 -22.14 -2.76
CA PHE A 18 57.68 -20.85 -3.32
C PHE A 18 56.40 -20.97 -4.16
N ARG A 19 56.19 -22.09 -4.87
CA ARG A 19 54.95 -22.36 -5.60
C ARG A 19 53.74 -22.51 -4.67
N ILE A 20 53.90 -23.20 -3.54
CA ILE A 20 52.81 -23.36 -2.55
C ILE A 20 52.47 -22.02 -1.90
N ILE A 21 53.48 -21.22 -1.52
CA ILE A 21 53.26 -19.88 -0.97
C ILE A 21 52.52 -18.99 -1.97
N LEU A 22 52.93 -19.00 -3.24
CA LEU A 22 52.26 -18.22 -4.28
C LEU A 22 50.79 -18.64 -4.48
N GLN A 23 50.51 -19.94 -4.46
CA GLN A 23 49.13 -20.45 -4.55
C GLN A 23 48.28 -20.03 -3.35
N LEU A 24 48.84 -20.06 -2.13
CA LEU A 24 48.14 -19.59 -0.92
C LEU A 24 47.86 -18.08 -0.96
N LEU A 25 48.80 -17.27 -1.48
CA LEU A 25 48.59 -15.83 -1.64
C LEU A 25 47.51 -15.51 -2.66
N ILE A 26 47.47 -16.23 -3.79
CA ILE A 26 46.39 -16.09 -4.78
C ILE A 26 45.05 -16.50 -4.18
N PHE A 27 45.02 -17.61 -3.43
CA PHE A 27 43.80 -18.06 -2.77
C PHE A 27 43.28 -17.05 -1.73
N LEU A 28 44.17 -16.50 -0.90
CA LEU A 28 43.84 -15.43 0.05
C LEU A 28 43.33 -14.17 -0.64
N PHE A 29 43.95 -13.78 -1.76
CA PHE A 29 43.49 -12.64 -2.56
C PHE A 29 42.10 -12.88 -3.13
N VAL A 30 41.84 -14.05 -3.74
CA VAL A 30 40.52 -14.39 -4.29
C VAL A 30 39.47 -14.47 -3.18
N ALA A 31 39.79 -15.09 -2.04
CA ALA A 31 38.89 -15.18 -0.89
C ALA A 31 38.55 -13.79 -0.30
N ALA A 32 39.54 -12.91 -0.17
CA ALA A 32 39.33 -11.53 0.27
C ALA A 32 38.44 -10.74 -0.71
N ASN A 33 38.65 -10.91 -2.01
CA ASN A 33 37.81 -10.29 -3.03
C ASN A 33 36.38 -10.86 -3.03
N LEU A 34 36.20 -12.18 -2.80
CA LEU A 34 34.87 -12.79 -2.66
C LEU A 34 34.13 -12.32 -1.40
N LEU A 35 34.85 -12.11 -0.29
CA LEU A 35 34.28 -11.52 0.92
C LEU A 35 33.88 -10.06 0.71
N ASN A 36 34.73 -9.25 0.08
CA ASN A 36 34.41 -7.86 -0.27
C ASN A 36 33.22 -7.76 -1.25
N PHE A 37 33.14 -8.67 -2.23
CA PHE A 37 32.02 -8.72 -3.18
C PHE A 37 30.69 -9.03 -2.50
N ARG A 38 30.67 -9.95 -1.52
CA ARG A 38 29.46 -10.24 -0.72
C ARG A 38 29.02 -9.06 0.15
N VAL A 39 29.95 -8.32 0.74
CA VAL A 39 29.63 -7.12 1.55
C VAL A 39 29.01 -6.01 0.70
N ILE A 40 29.51 -5.80 -0.52
CA ILE A 40 28.96 -4.79 -1.45
C ILE A 40 27.52 -5.14 -1.86
N GLN A 41 27.23 -6.40 -2.23
CA GLN A 41 25.86 -6.81 -2.61
C GLN A 41 24.84 -6.68 -1.46
N THR A 42 25.26 -6.82 -0.20
CA THR A 42 24.35 -6.61 0.94
C THR A 42 24.05 -5.14 1.25
N SER A 43 24.85 -4.21 0.72
CA SER A 43 24.71 -2.77 0.98
C SER A 43 23.72 -2.09 0.02
N ASP A 44 23.67 -2.50 -1.25
CA ASP A 44 22.73 -1.94 -2.24
C ASP A 44 21.25 -2.26 -1.93
N ASN A 45 20.94 -3.51 -1.56
CA ASN A 45 19.55 -3.93 -1.29
C ASN A 45 18.87 -3.19 -0.13
N ARG A 46 19.64 -2.68 0.84
CA ARG A 46 19.09 -1.91 1.98
C ARG A 46 18.65 -0.52 1.55
N ASN A 47 19.44 0.14 0.68
CA ASN A 47 19.14 1.48 0.18
C ASN A 47 17.92 1.46 -0.77
N ASP A 48 17.79 0.43 -1.61
CA ASP A 48 16.66 0.30 -2.53
C ASP A 48 15.33 0.08 -1.78
N THR A 49 15.35 -0.70 -0.69
CA THR A 49 14.15 -0.93 0.15
C THR A 49 13.75 0.33 0.90
N GLU A 50 14.71 1.07 1.45
CA GLU A 50 14.44 2.32 2.16
C GLU A 50 13.90 3.40 1.21
N LEU A 51 14.47 3.52 0.01
CA LEU A 51 13.99 4.44 -1.01
C LEU A 51 12.56 4.07 -1.48
N ALA A 52 12.28 2.78 -1.69
CA ALA A 52 10.94 2.33 -2.06
C ALA A 52 9.90 2.69 -1.00
N ASN A 53 10.20 2.42 0.28
CA ASN A 53 9.32 2.79 1.40
C ASN A 53 9.12 4.32 1.47
N GLN A 54 10.18 5.11 1.26
CA GLN A 54 10.07 6.56 1.26
C GLN A 54 9.19 7.06 0.11
N VAL A 55 9.33 6.49 -1.09
CA VAL A 55 8.50 6.83 -2.26
C VAL A 55 7.04 6.45 -2.02
N GLU A 56 6.77 5.28 -1.42
CA GLU A 56 5.43 4.85 -1.03
C GLU A 56 4.82 5.84 -0.05
N THR A 57 5.51 6.16 1.05
CA THR A 57 5.05 7.15 2.03
C THR A 57 4.76 8.52 1.41
N ILE A 58 5.64 9.02 0.53
CA ILE A 58 5.40 10.29 -0.18
C ILE A 58 4.14 10.21 -1.06
N THR A 59 3.93 9.07 -1.72
CA THR A 59 2.75 8.84 -2.57
C THR A 59 1.47 8.85 -1.73
N GLU A 60 1.47 8.17 -0.58
CA GLU A 60 0.35 8.12 0.36
C GLU A 60 -0.01 9.52 0.90
N TYR A 61 0.97 10.32 1.34
CA TYR A 61 0.74 11.69 1.80
C TYR A 61 0.30 12.64 0.68
N ASN A 62 0.81 12.45 -0.55
CA ASN A 62 0.36 13.23 -1.70
C ASN A 62 -1.10 12.95 -2.04
N PHE A 63 -1.51 11.69 -1.96
CA PHE A 63 -2.91 11.31 -2.12
C PHE A 63 -3.78 12.00 -1.06
N ILE A 64 -3.43 11.88 0.22
CA ILE A 64 -4.18 12.49 1.33
C ILE A 64 -4.31 14.00 1.12
N ARG A 65 -3.22 14.70 0.81
CA ARG A 65 -3.22 16.15 0.55
C ARG A 65 -4.12 16.55 -0.63
N THR A 66 -4.20 15.70 -1.65
CA THR A 66 -5.05 15.93 -2.83
C THR A 66 -6.53 15.79 -2.50
N ILE A 67 -6.89 14.80 -1.67
CA ILE A 67 -8.28 14.51 -1.32
C ILE A 67 -8.80 15.37 -0.17
N ALA A 68 -7.93 15.82 0.73
CA ALA A 68 -8.28 16.60 1.92
C ALA A 68 -9.25 17.78 1.65
N PRO A 69 -9.01 18.68 0.68
CA PRO A 69 -9.95 19.78 0.43
C PRO A 69 -11.33 19.29 -0.01
N TYR A 70 -11.42 18.20 -0.79
CA TYR A 70 -12.71 17.62 -1.20
C TYR A 70 -13.44 16.97 -0.02
N ALA A 71 -12.69 16.32 0.88
CA ALA A 71 -13.24 15.71 2.08
C ALA A 71 -13.79 16.77 3.05
N GLN A 72 -13.10 17.90 3.22
CA GLN A 72 -13.58 19.02 4.05
C GLN A 72 -14.80 19.72 3.45
N GLU A 73 -14.78 20.01 2.14
CA GLU A 73 -15.96 20.56 1.43
C GLU A 73 -17.17 19.62 1.56
N SER A 74 -16.94 18.31 1.45
CA SER A 74 -17.96 17.29 1.67
C SER A 74 -18.45 17.25 3.12
N GLN A 75 -17.57 17.41 4.10
CA GLN A 75 -17.94 17.49 5.51
C GLN A 75 -18.88 18.67 5.78
N GLU A 76 -18.54 19.86 5.28
CA GLU A 76 -19.38 21.06 5.40
C GLU A 76 -20.77 20.85 4.80
N LYS A 77 -20.83 20.20 3.63
CA LYS A 77 -22.06 20.04 2.84
C LYS A 77 -22.96 18.91 3.32
N TYR A 78 -22.37 17.81 3.78
CA TYR A 78 -23.08 16.54 4.03
C TYR A 78 -22.92 16.00 5.46
N ASN A 79 -22.10 16.65 6.29
CA ASN A 79 -21.82 16.25 7.68
C ASN A 79 -21.19 14.84 7.82
N VAL A 80 -20.38 14.45 6.84
CA VAL A 80 -19.53 13.25 6.89
C VAL A 80 -18.14 13.69 7.29
N LEU A 81 -17.60 13.17 8.39
CA LEU A 81 -16.25 13.56 8.86
C LEU A 81 -15.19 13.37 7.76
N ALA A 82 -14.34 14.38 7.59
CA ALA A 82 -13.29 14.43 6.58
C ALA A 82 -12.26 13.33 6.85
N SER A 83 -11.92 13.08 8.12
CA SER A 83 -11.03 12.00 8.54
C SER A 83 -11.55 10.62 8.11
N LEU A 84 -12.85 10.37 8.28
CA LEU A 84 -13.50 9.14 7.83
C LEU A 84 -13.42 9.01 6.30
N THR A 85 -13.77 10.08 5.59
CA THR A 85 -13.74 10.10 4.11
C THR A 85 -12.33 9.83 3.59
N LEU A 86 -11.31 10.46 4.16
CA LEU A 86 -9.91 10.26 3.80
C LEU A 86 -9.44 8.84 4.09
N ALA A 87 -9.79 8.30 5.25
CA ALA A 87 -9.42 6.94 5.63
C ALA A 87 -10.04 5.90 4.72
N GLN A 88 -11.34 6.01 4.41
CA GLN A 88 -12.00 5.13 3.46
C GLN A 88 -11.43 5.30 2.06
N ALA A 89 -11.22 6.53 1.59
CA ALA A 89 -10.63 6.76 0.27
C ALA A 89 -9.24 6.10 0.17
N ALA A 90 -8.36 6.28 1.16
CA ALA A 90 -7.04 5.68 1.18
C ALA A 90 -7.10 4.14 1.19
N LEU A 91 -7.91 3.58 2.10
CA LEU A 91 -8.03 2.13 2.29
C LEU A 91 -8.64 1.43 1.06
N GLU A 92 -9.73 1.95 0.52
CA GLU A 92 -10.49 1.33 -0.57
C GLU A 92 -9.79 1.47 -1.94
N SER A 93 -9.02 2.54 -2.12
CA SER A 93 -8.35 2.82 -3.40
C SER A 93 -6.87 2.46 -3.45
N ASN A 94 -6.30 1.96 -2.35
CA ASN A 94 -4.85 1.85 -2.18
C ASN A 94 -4.15 3.19 -2.47
N PHE A 95 -4.58 4.25 -1.78
CA PHE A 95 -4.10 5.63 -2.01
C PHE A 95 -4.18 6.08 -3.48
N GLY A 96 -5.29 5.74 -4.14
CA GLY A 96 -5.59 6.09 -5.53
C GLY A 96 -4.97 5.17 -6.57
N GLN A 97 -4.20 4.15 -6.17
CA GLN A 97 -3.43 3.30 -7.07
C GLN A 97 -4.23 2.11 -7.62
N SER A 98 -5.42 1.81 -7.07
CA SER A 98 -6.26 0.74 -7.62
C SER A 98 -6.68 1.07 -9.06
N GLY A 99 -6.78 0.06 -9.92
CA GLY A 99 -7.18 0.29 -11.32
C GLY A 99 -8.56 0.96 -11.46
N LEU A 100 -9.47 0.72 -10.50
CA LEU A 100 -10.76 1.37 -10.45
C LEU A 100 -10.65 2.87 -10.10
N ALA A 101 -9.82 3.20 -9.12
CA ALA A 101 -9.58 4.58 -8.70
C ALA A 101 -8.77 5.39 -9.73
N ALA A 102 -7.71 4.81 -10.29
CA ALA A 102 -6.80 5.51 -11.19
C ALA A 102 -7.42 5.76 -12.57
N LYS A 103 -8.20 4.80 -13.10
CA LYS A 103 -8.73 4.87 -14.47
C LYS A 103 -10.16 5.42 -14.55
N TYR A 104 -10.97 5.20 -13.52
CA TYR A 104 -12.39 5.54 -13.52
C TYR A 104 -12.78 6.48 -12.37
N TYR A 105 -11.77 7.00 -11.67
CA TYR A 105 -11.90 7.95 -10.57
C TYR A 105 -12.78 7.49 -9.41
N ASN A 106 -13.04 6.18 -9.26
CA ASN A 106 -13.89 5.65 -8.20
C ASN A 106 -13.05 5.15 -7.02
N LEU A 107 -12.90 6.03 -6.02
CA LEU A 107 -12.06 5.79 -4.84
C LEU A 107 -12.65 4.76 -3.86
N PHE A 108 -13.98 4.61 -3.85
CA PHE A 108 -14.71 3.91 -2.80
C PHE A 108 -15.32 2.58 -3.25
N GLY A 109 -15.02 2.13 -4.47
CA GLY A 109 -15.60 0.90 -5.01
C GLY A 109 -17.12 0.97 -5.21
N ILE A 110 -17.70 2.16 -5.37
CA ILE A 110 -19.16 2.33 -5.44
C ILE A 110 -19.70 1.65 -6.70
N LYS A 111 -20.55 0.64 -6.50
CA LYS A 111 -21.30 -0.02 -7.56
C LYS A 111 -22.28 0.96 -8.21
N ALA A 112 -22.50 0.82 -9.50
CA ALA A 112 -23.43 1.66 -10.24
C ALA A 112 -24.88 1.25 -9.98
N TYR A 113 -25.76 2.23 -9.80
CA TYR A 113 -27.20 2.05 -9.69
C TYR A 113 -27.90 3.12 -10.54
N GLY A 114 -28.90 2.70 -11.31
CA GLY A 114 -29.63 3.60 -12.22
C GLY A 114 -28.83 3.99 -13.46
N ASN A 115 -29.21 5.10 -14.08
CA ASN A 115 -28.61 5.58 -15.32
C ASN A 115 -27.44 6.54 -15.03
N VAL A 116 -26.27 5.98 -14.71
CA VAL A 116 -25.02 6.71 -14.49
C VAL A 116 -23.91 6.12 -15.36
N PRO A 117 -22.83 6.85 -15.67
CA PRO A 117 -21.66 6.27 -16.32
C PRO A 117 -21.11 5.08 -15.52
N THR A 118 -20.83 3.96 -16.21
CA THR A 118 -20.38 2.72 -15.57
C THR A 118 -19.23 2.05 -16.31
N VAL A 119 -18.49 1.22 -15.58
CA VAL A 119 -17.56 0.24 -16.14
C VAL A 119 -17.88 -1.13 -15.55
N THR A 120 -17.86 -2.18 -16.39
CA THR A 120 -17.99 -3.56 -15.90
C THR A 120 -16.61 -4.16 -15.69
N LEU A 121 -16.32 -4.60 -14.47
CA LEU A 121 -15.06 -5.24 -14.11
C LEU A 121 -15.33 -6.54 -13.35
N GLU A 122 -14.34 -7.44 -13.34
CA GLU A 122 -14.35 -8.59 -12.45
C GLU A 122 -14.00 -8.15 -11.03
N THR A 123 -14.73 -8.66 -10.05
CA THR A 123 -14.51 -8.44 -8.62
C THR A 123 -14.66 -9.75 -7.86
N LYS A 124 -14.05 -9.83 -6.68
CA LYS A 124 -14.23 -10.96 -5.77
C LYS A 124 -15.35 -10.64 -4.79
N GLU A 125 -16.33 -11.51 -4.70
CA GLU A 125 -17.40 -11.46 -3.70
C GLU A 125 -17.27 -12.68 -2.79
N PHE A 126 -17.67 -12.53 -1.53
CA PHE A 126 -17.72 -13.64 -0.59
C PHE A 126 -19.17 -14.13 -0.47
N GLU A 127 -19.46 -15.25 -1.12
CA GLU A 127 -20.79 -15.85 -1.19
C GLU A 127 -20.72 -17.32 -0.76
N ASN A 128 -21.67 -17.77 0.09
CA ASN A 128 -21.75 -19.16 0.56
C ASN A 128 -20.41 -19.69 1.12
N ASP A 129 -19.77 -18.89 1.99
CA ASP A 129 -18.47 -19.16 2.61
C ASP A 129 -17.29 -19.36 1.64
N LYS A 130 -17.41 -18.85 0.41
CA LYS A 130 -16.37 -18.95 -0.63
C LYS A 130 -16.18 -17.65 -1.39
N TRP A 131 -14.93 -17.37 -1.77
CA TRP A 131 -14.61 -16.30 -2.69
C TRP A 131 -14.95 -16.71 -4.13
N VAL A 132 -15.83 -15.94 -4.77
CA VAL A 132 -16.21 -16.12 -6.18
C VAL A 132 -15.83 -14.88 -6.97
N THR A 133 -15.43 -15.06 -8.23
CA THR A 133 -15.20 -13.93 -9.15
C THR A 133 -16.46 -13.69 -9.95
N VAL A 134 -16.99 -12.49 -9.87
CA VAL A 134 -18.21 -12.07 -10.58
C VAL A 134 -17.94 -10.79 -11.35
N LYS A 135 -18.77 -10.51 -12.36
CA LYS A 135 -18.76 -9.21 -13.04
C LYS A 135 -19.69 -8.26 -12.28
N ALA A 136 -19.17 -7.09 -11.92
CA ALA A 136 -19.95 -6.04 -11.30
C ALA A 136 -19.81 -4.74 -12.10
N GLN A 137 -20.88 -3.93 -12.08
CA GLN A 137 -20.85 -2.58 -12.64
C GLN A 137 -20.44 -1.59 -11.56
N PHE A 138 -19.34 -0.89 -11.79
CA PHE A 138 -18.86 0.18 -10.92
C PHE A 138 -19.17 1.53 -11.55
N ARG A 139 -19.46 2.52 -10.71
CA ARG A 139 -19.68 3.88 -11.15
C ARG A 139 -18.38 4.48 -11.69
N VAL A 140 -18.47 5.24 -12.77
CA VAL A 140 -17.39 6.07 -13.30
C VAL A 140 -17.66 7.52 -12.90
N TYR A 141 -16.63 8.22 -12.45
CA TYR A 141 -16.70 9.64 -12.11
C TYR A 141 -15.82 10.44 -13.07
N ASP A 142 -16.08 11.74 -13.17
CA ASP A 142 -15.26 12.66 -13.98
C ASP A 142 -13.95 13.05 -13.25
N GLY A 143 -13.90 12.83 -11.93
CA GLY A 143 -12.75 13.10 -11.08
C GLY A 143 -12.92 12.58 -9.66
N TRP A 144 -11.85 12.66 -8.87
CA TRP A 144 -11.87 12.23 -7.47
C TRP A 144 -12.74 13.10 -6.58
N LYS A 145 -12.96 14.39 -6.94
CA LYS A 145 -13.91 15.25 -6.23
C LYS A 145 -15.33 14.69 -6.31
N GLU A 146 -15.77 14.32 -7.51
CA GLU A 146 -17.09 13.74 -7.78
C GLU A 146 -17.24 12.37 -7.10
N SER A 147 -16.15 11.61 -6.98
CA SER A 147 -16.15 10.37 -6.20
C SER A 147 -16.35 10.60 -4.71
N VAL A 148 -15.72 11.63 -4.14
CA VAL A 148 -15.93 12.03 -2.74
C VAL A 148 -17.38 12.50 -2.52
N GLU A 149 -17.94 13.29 -3.43
CA GLU A 149 -19.35 13.66 -3.37
C GLU A 149 -20.28 12.45 -3.49
N GLY A 150 -19.97 11.50 -4.38
CA GLY A 150 -20.72 10.25 -4.54
C GLY A 150 -20.74 9.40 -3.26
N HIS A 151 -19.62 9.36 -2.55
CA HIS A 151 -19.51 8.71 -1.24
C HIS A 151 -20.39 9.37 -0.18
N ALA A 152 -20.33 10.69 -0.06
CA ALA A 152 -21.18 11.42 0.88
C ALA A 152 -22.66 11.32 0.52
N TYR A 153 -22.99 11.27 -0.78
CA TYR A 153 -24.35 11.04 -1.25
C TYR A 153 -24.90 9.68 -0.79
N LEU A 154 -24.09 8.62 -0.83
CA LEU A 154 -24.47 7.31 -0.29
C LEU A 154 -24.85 7.41 1.20
N PHE A 155 -24.06 8.10 2.01
CA PHE A 155 -24.38 8.25 3.43
C PHE A 155 -25.62 9.09 3.69
N THR A 156 -25.85 10.13 2.90
CA THR A 156 -27.03 11.00 3.06
C THR A 156 -28.32 10.42 2.51
N LYS A 157 -28.25 9.53 1.51
CA LYS A 157 -29.44 8.90 0.91
C LYS A 157 -29.69 7.48 1.37
N GLY A 158 -28.71 6.82 1.96
CA GLY A 158 -28.80 5.39 2.26
C GLY A 158 -28.94 4.55 0.99
N THR A 159 -29.52 3.37 1.15
CA THR A 159 -29.83 2.45 0.05
C THR A 159 -31.29 2.58 -0.37
N THR A 160 -31.66 2.00 -1.51
CA THR A 160 -33.02 2.04 -2.03
C THR A 160 -34.05 1.40 -1.09
N TRP A 161 -33.64 0.41 -0.28
CA TRP A 161 -34.49 -0.25 0.71
C TRP A 161 -34.36 0.32 2.12
N ASN A 162 -33.30 1.07 2.42
CA ASN A 162 -33.11 1.72 3.71
C ASN A 162 -32.47 3.12 3.57
N PRO A 163 -33.30 4.18 3.40
CA PRO A 163 -32.81 5.54 3.24
C PRO A 163 -32.07 6.10 4.47
N LYS A 164 -32.22 5.47 5.64
CA LYS A 164 -31.59 5.89 6.90
C LYS A 164 -30.43 5.00 7.31
N GLN A 165 -29.97 4.11 6.43
CA GLN A 165 -28.95 3.10 6.73
C GLN A 165 -27.70 3.68 7.41
N TYR A 166 -27.26 4.86 6.99
CA TYR A 166 -26.05 5.52 7.48
C TYR A 166 -26.33 6.74 8.38
N ALA A 167 -27.54 6.87 8.93
CA ALA A 167 -27.89 8.03 9.76
C ALA A 167 -26.98 8.18 11.00
N SER A 168 -26.51 7.07 11.58
CA SER A 168 -25.55 7.07 12.68
C SER A 168 -24.16 7.59 12.28
N VAL A 169 -23.75 7.39 11.02
CA VAL A 169 -22.50 7.93 10.48
C VAL A 169 -22.56 9.45 10.46
N LEU A 170 -23.68 10.01 9.98
CA LEU A 170 -23.92 11.46 9.93
C LEU A 170 -24.08 12.09 11.32
N ALA A 171 -24.42 11.30 12.34
CA ALA A 171 -24.62 11.78 13.70
C ALA A 171 -23.36 11.71 14.57
N ALA A 172 -22.34 10.95 14.14
CA ALA A 172 -21.11 10.72 14.87
C ALA A 172 -20.39 12.04 15.21
N LYS A 173 -19.85 12.13 16.42
CA LYS A 173 -19.17 13.34 16.92
C LYS A 173 -17.65 13.29 16.83
N ASN A 174 -17.12 12.10 16.57
CA ASN A 174 -15.70 11.86 16.37
C ASN A 174 -15.50 10.67 15.45
N TYR A 175 -14.27 10.52 14.96
CA TYR A 175 -13.93 9.49 13.99
C TYR A 175 -14.11 8.06 14.52
N LYS A 176 -13.96 7.81 15.83
CA LYS A 176 -14.15 6.47 16.42
C LYS A 176 -15.62 6.06 16.37
N GLU A 177 -16.51 6.99 16.71
CA GLU A 177 -17.95 6.79 16.54
C GLU A 177 -18.31 6.60 15.06
N ALA A 178 -17.73 7.40 14.16
CA ALA A 178 -18.01 7.33 12.74
C ALA A 178 -17.55 6.00 12.12
N ALA A 179 -16.33 5.54 12.43
CA ALA A 179 -15.80 4.25 11.98
C ALA A 179 -16.67 3.08 12.45
N LYS A 180 -17.06 3.10 13.73
CA LYS A 180 -17.99 2.09 14.29
C LYS A 180 -19.34 2.15 13.60
N ALA A 181 -19.89 3.35 13.40
CA ALA A 181 -21.18 3.55 12.75
C ALA A 181 -21.16 2.97 11.33
N VAL A 182 -20.14 3.27 10.52
CA VAL A 182 -20.00 2.77 9.15
C VAL A 182 -20.03 1.24 9.09
N GLN A 183 -19.30 0.55 9.98
CA GLN A 183 -19.33 -0.91 10.04
C GLN A 183 -20.71 -1.43 10.47
N THR A 184 -21.28 -0.89 11.55
CA THR A 184 -22.60 -1.33 12.05
C THR A 184 -23.75 -1.05 11.08
N SER A 185 -23.59 -0.05 10.21
CA SER A 185 -24.53 0.26 9.12
C SER A 185 -24.38 -0.67 7.91
N GLY A 186 -23.43 -1.62 7.93
CA GLY A 186 -23.26 -2.63 6.90
C GLY A 186 -22.52 -2.15 5.65
N TYR A 187 -21.60 -1.17 5.79
CA TYR A 187 -20.77 -0.72 4.67
C TYR A 187 -19.79 -1.80 4.19
N ALA A 188 -19.17 -2.52 5.13
CA ALA A 188 -18.20 -3.57 4.86
C ALA A 188 -18.54 -4.83 5.67
N THR A 189 -18.27 -6.00 5.10
CA THR A 189 -18.42 -7.30 5.78
C THR A 189 -17.20 -7.69 6.61
N ASP A 190 -16.09 -6.97 6.47
CA ASP A 190 -14.87 -7.20 7.23
C ASP A 190 -15.09 -6.91 8.73
N PRO A 191 -14.90 -7.89 9.64
CA PRO A 191 -15.08 -7.67 11.07
C PRO A 191 -14.08 -6.67 11.66
N ALA A 192 -12.92 -6.45 11.02
CA ALA A 192 -11.88 -5.52 11.48
C ALA A 192 -12.00 -4.12 10.86
N TYR A 193 -13.07 -3.82 10.11
CA TYR A 193 -13.18 -2.57 9.35
C TYR A 193 -13.09 -1.31 10.23
N THR A 194 -13.77 -1.29 11.39
CA THR A 194 -13.66 -0.16 12.34
C THR A 194 -12.22 0.09 12.76
N GLU A 195 -11.49 -0.96 13.12
CA GLU A 195 -10.11 -0.86 13.58
C GLU A 195 -9.18 -0.36 12.47
N LYS A 196 -9.34 -0.87 11.24
CA LYS A 196 -8.57 -0.42 10.07
C LYS A 196 -8.76 1.08 9.81
N LEU A 197 -10.00 1.57 9.91
CA LEU A 197 -10.28 2.99 9.74
C LEU A 197 -9.66 3.83 10.85
N ILE A 198 -9.81 3.43 12.12
CA ILE A 198 -9.17 4.12 13.25
C ILE A 198 -7.65 4.15 13.08
N GLN A 199 -7.04 3.02 12.72
CA GLN A 199 -5.60 2.94 12.48
C GLN A 199 -5.17 3.85 11.34
N MET A 200 -5.91 3.90 10.23
CA MET A 200 -5.61 4.79 9.11
C MET A 200 -5.68 6.26 9.55
N ILE A 201 -6.70 6.63 10.32
CA ILE A 201 -6.88 7.99 10.84
C ILE A 201 -5.73 8.37 11.78
N GLU A 202 -5.39 7.50 12.72
CA GLU A 202 -4.35 7.78 13.72
C GLU A 202 -2.94 7.77 13.09
N SER A 203 -2.65 6.85 12.15
CA SER A 203 -1.32 6.72 11.53
C SER A 203 -0.97 7.91 10.64
N TYR A 204 -1.98 8.52 10.01
CA TYR A 204 -1.80 9.68 9.13
C TYR A 204 -2.27 11.00 9.76
N GLY A 205 -2.72 10.97 11.02
CA GLY A 205 -3.26 12.13 11.73
C GLY A 205 -4.43 12.78 11.01
N LEU A 206 -5.35 12.00 10.44
CA LEU A 206 -6.42 12.52 9.57
C LEU A 206 -7.52 13.27 10.34
N ASP A 207 -7.62 13.08 11.65
CA ASP A 207 -8.55 13.79 12.54
C ASP A 207 -8.28 15.31 12.55
N GLN A 208 -7.07 15.75 12.17
CA GLN A 208 -6.77 17.17 12.00
C GLN A 208 -7.66 17.86 10.95
N TYR A 209 -8.18 17.11 9.97
CA TYR A 209 -9.04 17.63 8.91
C TYR A 209 -10.51 17.77 9.32
N ASP A 210 -10.92 17.17 10.46
CA ASP A 210 -12.30 17.27 10.95
C ASP A 210 -12.65 18.67 11.48
N LYS A 211 -11.64 19.51 11.71
CA LYS A 211 -11.80 20.90 12.12
C LYS A 211 -11.99 21.77 10.87
N ILE A 212 -13.22 22.19 10.66
CA ILE A 212 -13.64 23.16 9.63
C ILE A 212 -13.96 24.51 10.26
#